data_AF-A0A2E4MFR1-F1
#
_entry.id   AF-A0A2E4MFR1-F1
#
_cell.length_a   1.000
_cell.length_b   1.000
_cell.length_c   1.000
_cell.angle_alpha   90.00
_cell.angle_beta   90.00
_cell.angle_gamma   90.00
#
_symmetry.space_group_name_H-M   'P 1'
#
loop_
_entity.id
_entity.type
_entity.pdbx_description
1 polymer ?
#
loop_
_entity_poly.entity_id
_entity_poly.type
_entity_poly.pdbx_seq_one_letter_code
_entity_poly.pdbx_strand_id
1 'polypeptide(L)'
;MSMTDPIADLLTRIRNAFSTNKRWVDIPSSSMKKRIAYVLKEEKYIKDFFFIKNGEFLTIRIFLKYDLNGKSVIEQIDRCSRPGQRIYVGSGEIPRVLDGLGISILSTSKGVLSNKTASKLGVGGELLCEVF
;
A
#
# COMPACT_ATOMS: atom_id res chain seq x y z
N MET A 1 20.38 2.12 -13.44
CA MET A 1 19.68 0.97 -12.82
C MET A 1 18.27 0.94 -13.36
N SER A 2 17.82 -0.18 -13.92
CA SER A 2 16.42 -0.33 -14.35
C SER A 2 15.52 -0.55 -13.12
N MET A 3 14.41 0.17 -13.07
CA MET A 3 13.41 -0.01 -12.01
C MET A 3 12.58 -1.27 -12.32
N THR A 4 12.75 -2.33 -11.53
CA THR A 4 12.12 -3.64 -11.80
C THR A 4 10.77 -3.84 -11.10
N ASP A 5 10.61 -3.32 -9.87
CA ASP A 5 9.33 -3.36 -9.15
C ASP A 5 8.97 -1.96 -8.59
N PRO A 6 8.11 -1.21 -9.30
CA PRO A 6 7.63 0.09 -8.83
C PRO A 6 6.81 0.05 -7.53
N ILE A 7 6.16 -1.07 -7.22
CA ILE A 7 5.36 -1.23 -5.99
C ILE A 7 6.31 -1.46 -4.82
N ALA A 8 7.33 -2.31 -4.98
CA ALA A 8 8.35 -2.48 -3.93
C ALA A 8 9.06 -1.16 -3.58
N ASP A 9 9.36 -0.31 -4.57
CA ASP A 9 9.91 1.04 -4.34
C ASP A 9 8.94 1.94 -3.55
N LEU A 10 7.63 1.92 -3.87
CA LEU A 10 6.61 2.65 -3.10
C LEU A 10 6.63 2.24 -1.62
N LEU A 11 6.55 0.94 -1.34
CA LEU A 11 6.49 0.42 0.03
C LEU A 11 7.78 0.70 0.80
N THR A 12 8.93 0.56 0.15
CA THR A 12 10.24 0.83 0.75
C THR A 12 10.40 2.31 1.09
N ARG A 13 9.97 3.23 0.22
CA ARG A 13 10.00 4.67 0.51
C ARG A 13 9.13 5.05 1.70
N ILE A 14 7.95 4.44 1.81
CA ILE A 14 7.06 4.65 2.96
C ILE A 14 7.73 4.14 4.24
N ARG A 15 8.25 2.91 4.22
CA ARG A 15 8.96 2.31 5.37
C ARG A 15 10.13 3.18 5.84
N ASN A 16 11.01 3.59 4.92
CA ASN A 16 12.17 4.42 5.24
C ASN A 16 11.77 5.81 5.77
N ALA A 17 10.65 6.36 5.28
CA ALA A 17 10.14 7.64 5.74
C ALA A 17 9.59 7.54 7.18
N PHE A 18 8.96 6.42 7.56
CA PHE A 18 8.63 6.14 8.96
C PHE A 18 9.87 5.96 9.83
N SER A 19 10.88 5.20 9.39
CA SER A 19 12.12 5.00 10.15
C SER A 19 12.91 6.30 10.39
N THR A 20 12.71 7.31 9.56
CA THR A 20 13.34 8.64 9.69
C THR A 20 12.40 9.72 10.24
N ASN A 21 11.23 9.32 10.78
CA ASN A 21 10.24 10.22 11.37
C ASN A 21 9.84 11.39 10.46
N LYS A 22 9.78 11.17 9.14
CA LYS A 22 9.38 12.20 8.18
C LYS A 22 7.89 12.50 8.29
N ARG A 23 7.52 13.75 8.00
CA ARG A 23 6.11 14.16 7.95
C ARG A 23 5.41 13.68 6.67
N TRP A 24 6.14 13.62 5.56
CA TRP A 24 5.65 13.17 4.28
C TRP A 24 6.74 12.51 3.43
N VAL A 25 6.32 11.80 2.39
CA VAL A 25 7.20 11.20 1.39
C VAL A 25 6.67 11.45 -0.02
N ASP A 26 7.58 11.77 -0.95
CA ASP A 26 7.28 12.05 -2.35
C ASP A 26 7.67 10.85 -3.22
N ILE A 27 6.70 10.38 -4.02
CA ILE A 27 6.84 9.14 -4.79
C ILE A 27 6.35 9.35 -6.22
N PRO A 28 7.09 8.93 -7.26
CA PRO A 28 6.63 9.02 -8.65
C PRO A 28 5.31 8.28 -8.82
N SER A 29 4.32 8.94 -9.43
CA SER A 29 2.97 8.39 -9.53
C SER A 29 2.85 7.30 -10.60
N SER A 30 1.96 6.34 -10.34
CA SER A 30 1.42 5.39 -11.33
C SER A 30 -0.02 5.06 -10.96
N SER A 31 -0.83 4.54 -11.88
CA SER A 31 -2.23 4.20 -11.56
C SER A 31 -2.34 3.25 -10.35
N MET A 32 -1.47 2.25 -10.29
CA MET A 32 -1.44 1.27 -9.21
C MET A 32 -0.98 1.90 -7.89
N LYS A 33 0.07 2.73 -7.90
CA LYS A 33 0.53 3.45 -6.68
C LYS A 33 -0.54 4.38 -6.13
N LYS A 34 -1.29 5.07 -7.00
CA LYS A 34 -2.41 5.94 -6.60
C LYS A 34 -3.49 5.14 -5.87
N ARG A 35 -3.85 3.97 -6.41
CA ARG A 35 -4.86 3.11 -5.80
C ARG A 35 -4.38 2.50 -4.48
N ILE A 36 -3.12 2.10 -4.37
CA ILE A 36 -2.55 1.63 -3.10
C ILE A 36 -2.59 2.75 -2.04
N ALA A 37 -2.16 3.97 -2.38
CA ALA A 37 -2.24 5.12 -1.47
C ALA A 37 -3.68 5.41 -1.03
N TYR A 38 -4.64 5.26 -1.93
CA TYR A 38 -6.06 5.40 -1.62
C TYR A 38 -6.54 4.35 -0.60
N VAL A 39 -6.21 3.07 -0.80
CA VAL A 39 -6.55 2.00 0.17
C VAL A 39 -5.88 2.23 1.53
N LEU A 40 -4.62 2.66 1.56
CA LEU A 40 -3.92 3.00 2.81
C LEU A 40 -4.60 4.15 3.56
N LYS A 41 -5.18 5.12 2.84
CA LYS A 41 -5.95 6.23 3.43
C LYS A 41 -7.29 5.73 3.98
N GLU A 42 -8.04 4.94 3.21
CA GLU A 42 -9.34 4.38 3.63
C GLU A 42 -9.22 3.54 4.90
N GLU A 43 -8.19 2.69 4.97
CA GLU A 43 -7.91 1.85 6.15
C GLU A 43 -7.14 2.63 7.26
N LYS A 44 -6.97 3.95 7.12
CA LYS A 44 -6.42 4.88 8.11
C LYS A 44 -4.95 4.63 8.54
N TYR A 45 -4.15 4.00 7.68
CA TYR A 45 -2.71 3.81 7.89
C TYR A 45 -1.86 5.04 7.54
N ILE A 46 -2.34 5.87 6.60
CA ILE A 46 -1.76 7.17 6.29
C ILE A 46 -2.73 8.28 6.66
N LYS A 47 -2.22 9.50 6.85
CA LYS A 47 -3.06 10.65 7.21
C LYS A 47 -3.84 11.16 6.00
N ASP A 48 -3.11 11.44 4.92
CA ASP A 48 -3.68 11.85 3.64
C ASP A 48 -2.62 11.70 2.53
N PHE A 49 -3.03 11.88 1.28
CA PHE A 49 -2.12 12.03 0.15
C PHE A 49 -2.68 13.03 -0.85
N PHE A 50 -1.80 13.67 -1.62
CA PHE A 50 -2.20 14.56 -2.71
C PHE A 50 -1.24 14.45 -3.89
N PHE A 51 -1.69 14.97 -5.03
CA PHE A 51 -0.92 14.94 -6.26
C PHE A 51 -0.24 16.28 -6.48
N ILE A 52 1.06 16.23 -6.74
CA ILE A 52 1.88 17.38 -7.10
C ILE A 52 2.29 17.21 -8.55
N LYS A 53 1.91 18.16 -9.40
CA LYS A 53 2.31 18.19 -10.80
C LYS A 53 3.53 19.08 -10.95
N ASN A 54 4.67 18.48 -11.32
CA ASN A 54 5.92 19.19 -11.59
C ASN A 54 6.25 19.02 -13.08
N GLY A 55 5.74 19.94 -13.91
CA GLY A 55 5.84 19.83 -15.37
C GLY A 55 5.09 18.60 -15.88
N GLU A 56 5.80 17.70 -16.57
CA GLU A 56 5.26 16.44 -17.09
C GLU A 56 5.16 15.34 -16.02
N PHE A 57 5.92 15.46 -14.93
CA PHE A 57 5.97 14.43 -13.89
C PHE A 57 4.92 14.68 -12.81
N LEU A 58 4.10 13.65 -12.57
CA LEU A 58 3.13 13.65 -11.49
C LEU A 58 3.69 12.85 -10.31
N THR A 59 3.72 13.49 -9.14
CA THR A 59 4.22 12.93 -7.88
C THR A 59 3.07 12.75 -6.89
N ILE A 60 3.11 11.67 -6.11
CA ILE A 60 2.22 11.43 -4.98
C ILE A 60 2.96 11.87 -3.72
N ARG A 61 2.46 12.89 -3.03
CA ARG A 61 2.93 13.21 -1.68
C ARG A 61 2.03 12.52 -0.67
N ILE A 62 2.61 11.61 0.11
CA ILE A 62 1.91 10.85 1.15
C ILE A 62 2.26 11.46 2.51
N PHE A 63 1.26 11.86 3.29
CA PHE A 63 1.43 12.28 4.68
C PHE A 63 1.36 11.09 5.61
N LEU A 64 2.43 10.91 6.37
CA LEU A 64 2.55 9.80 7.31
C LEU A 64 1.73 10.07 8.57
N LYS A 65 1.21 9.00 9.17
CA LYS A 65 0.40 9.05 10.38
C LYS A 65 1.19 8.45 11.54
N TYR A 66 1.22 9.18 12.64
CA TYR A 66 1.85 8.76 13.89
C TYR A 66 0.78 8.74 15.00
N ASP A 67 0.99 7.92 16.01
CA ASP A 67 0.17 7.89 17.21
C ASP A 67 0.44 9.12 18.10
N LEU A 68 -0.25 9.21 19.25
CA LEU A 68 -0.09 10.30 20.22
C LEU A 68 1.31 10.29 20.88
N ASN A 69 2.00 9.16 20.87
CA ASN A 69 3.34 8.99 21.42
C ASN A 69 4.45 9.20 20.37
N GLY A 70 4.08 9.56 19.14
CA GLY A 70 5.01 9.72 18.02
C GLY A 70 5.48 8.41 17.37
N LYS A 71 4.90 7.27 17.70
CA LYS A 71 5.17 5.99 17.03
C LYS A 71 4.46 5.91 15.69
N SER A 72 5.07 5.23 14.73
CA SER A 72 4.48 4.94 13.44
C SER A 72 3.19 4.13 13.60
N VAL A 73 2.15 4.46 12.85
CA VAL A 73 0.92 3.64 12.76
C VAL A 73 1.13 2.38 11.91
N ILE A 74 2.16 2.35 11.07
CA ILE A 74 2.57 1.18 10.31
C ILE A 74 3.81 0.60 10.97
N GLU A 75 3.72 -0.60 11.53
CA GLU A 75 4.88 -1.34 12.03
C GLU A 75 5.62 -2.03 10.89
N GLN A 76 4.88 -2.67 9.98
CA GLN A 76 5.41 -3.43 8.87
C GLN A 76 4.58 -3.21 7.59
N ILE A 77 5.28 -3.08 6.47
CA ILE A 77 4.66 -2.93 5.14
C ILE A 77 5.50 -3.67 4.11
N ASP A 78 5.01 -4.80 3.60
CA ASP A 78 5.81 -5.71 2.79
C ASP A 78 5.16 -6.14 1.49
N ARG A 79 6.02 -6.34 0.47
CA ARG A 79 5.64 -6.83 -0.86
C ARG A 79 5.53 -8.35 -0.83
N CYS A 80 4.32 -8.86 -1.05
CA CYS A 80 4.03 -10.30 -1.09
C CYS A 80 4.29 -10.86 -2.50
N SER A 81 3.44 -10.51 -3.48
CA SER A 81 3.66 -10.89 -4.88
C SER A 81 4.84 -10.13 -5.48
N ARG A 82 5.83 -10.79 -6.07
CA ARG A 82 7.01 -10.15 -6.69
C ARG A 82 7.11 -10.54 -8.16
N PRO A 83 7.81 -9.78 -9.02
CA PRO A 83 7.93 -10.14 -10.44
C PRO A 83 8.43 -11.57 -10.70
N GLY A 84 9.32 -12.09 -9.84
CA GLY A 84 9.83 -13.47 -9.93
C GLY A 84 8.89 -14.55 -9.35
N GLN A 85 7.91 -14.17 -8.53
CA GLN A 85 6.92 -15.08 -7.96
C GLN A 85 5.63 -14.34 -7.68
N ARG A 86 4.65 -14.52 -8.57
CA ARG A 86 3.32 -13.92 -8.44
C ARG A 86 2.45 -14.76 -7.51
N ILE A 87 1.78 -14.11 -6.57
CA ILE A 87 0.91 -14.76 -5.59
C ILE A 87 -0.53 -14.35 -5.87
N TYR A 88 -1.38 -15.34 -6.14
CA TYR A 88 -2.81 -15.15 -6.36
C TYR A 88 -3.60 -15.94 -5.33
N VAL A 89 -4.72 -15.37 -4.88
CA VAL A 89 -5.59 -15.98 -3.87
C VAL A 89 -7.04 -15.93 -4.33
N GLY A 90 -7.77 -17.03 -4.10
CA GLY A 90 -9.22 -17.09 -4.29
C GLY A 90 -9.96 -16.22 -3.27
N SER A 91 -11.24 -15.93 -3.52
CA SER A 91 -12.07 -15.13 -2.59
C SER A 91 -12.25 -15.76 -1.21
N GLY A 92 -12.25 -17.10 -1.14
CA GLY A 92 -12.30 -17.86 0.13
C GLY A 92 -10.94 -18.05 0.81
N GLU A 93 -9.84 -17.67 0.15
CA GLU A 93 -8.46 -17.93 0.60
C GLU A 93 -7.71 -16.63 0.90
N ILE A 94 -8.42 -15.50 0.99
CA ILE A 94 -7.82 -14.20 1.25
C ILE A 94 -7.17 -14.23 2.65
N PRO A 95 -5.85 -13.97 2.76
CA PRO A 95 -5.14 -14.10 4.02
C PRO A 95 -5.60 -13.04 5.03
N ARG A 96 -5.69 -13.46 6.30
CA ARG A 96 -5.86 -12.57 7.44
C ARG A 96 -4.49 -12.19 7.97
N VAL A 97 -4.20 -10.89 7.98
CA VAL A 97 -2.97 -10.34 8.54
C VAL A 97 -3.19 -10.08 10.03
N LEU A 98 -2.32 -10.63 10.90
CA LEU A 98 -2.42 -10.54 12.36
C LEU A 98 -3.85 -10.82 12.89
N ASP A 99 -4.44 -11.92 12.42
CA ASP A 99 -5.82 -12.32 12.77
C ASP A 99 -6.88 -11.21 12.59
N GLY A 100 -6.68 -10.34 11.59
CA GLY A 100 -7.61 -9.27 11.24
C GLY A 100 -7.25 -7.88 11.77
N LEU A 101 -6.16 -7.75 12.53
CA LEU A 101 -5.62 -6.46 12.97
C LEU A 101 -4.89 -5.72 11.83
N GLY A 102 -4.31 -6.46 10.89
CA GLY A 102 -3.68 -5.92 9.69
C GLY A 102 -4.60 -5.95 8.46
N ILE A 103 -4.09 -5.43 7.35
CA ILE A 103 -4.73 -5.53 6.05
C ILE A 103 -3.80 -6.17 5.03
N SER A 104 -4.39 -6.87 4.07
CA SER A 104 -3.72 -7.17 2.81
C SER A 104 -4.39 -6.40 1.68
N ILE A 105 -3.59 -5.96 0.72
CA ILE A 105 -4.05 -5.20 -0.45
C ILE A 105 -3.96 -6.12 -1.67
N LEU A 106 -5.08 -6.25 -2.38
CA LEU A 106 -5.21 -7.15 -3.52
C LEU A 106 -5.51 -6.38 -4.81
N SER A 107 -4.93 -6.83 -5.92
CA SER A 107 -5.36 -6.44 -7.26
C SER A 107 -6.42 -7.41 -7.75
N THR A 108 -7.66 -6.95 -7.88
CA THR A 108 -8.82 -7.77 -8.27
C THR A 108 -9.42 -7.28 -9.58
N SER A 109 -10.38 -8.03 -10.14
CA SER A 109 -11.16 -7.59 -11.31
C SER A 109 -11.99 -6.33 -11.06
N LYS A 110 -12.30 -6.00 -9.79
CA LYS A 110 -13.01 -4.79 -9.38
C LYS A 110 -12.06 -3.64 -8.96
N GLY A 111 -10.77 -3.78 -9.25
CA GLY A 111 -9.72 -2.82 -8.92
C GLY A 111 -8.88 -3.25 -7.71
N VAL A 112 -8.07 -2.32 -7.20
CA VAL A 112 -7.23 -2.56 -6.01
C VAL A 112 -8.05 -2.29 -4.76
N LEU A 113 -8.13 -3.30 -3.88
CA LEU A 113 -9.01 -3.35 -2.71
C LEU A 113 -8.27 -3.89 -1.48
N SER A 114 -8.75 -3.55 -0.28
CA SER A 114 -8.35 -4.24 0.95
C SER A 114 -8.98 -5.63 1.04
N ASN A 115 -8.37 -6.55 1.79
CA ASN A 115 -8.93 -7.88 2.08
C ASN A 115 -10.36 -7.79 2.61
N LYS A 116 -10.64 -6.89 3.55
CA LYS A 116 -11.98 -6.68 4.11
C LYS A 116 -13.01 -6.38 3.02
N THR A 117 -12.64 -5.54 2.05
CA THR A 117 -13.52 -5.14 0.95
C THR A 117 -13.63 -6.25 -0.11
N ALA A 118 -12.52 -6.91 -0.43
CA ALA A 118 -12.48 -8.02 -1.37
C ALA A 118 -13.32 -9.22 -0.89
N SER A 119 -13.22 -9.57 0.41
CA SER A 119 -14.05 -10.61 1.04
C SER A 119 -15.54 -10.26 1.01
N LYS A 120 -15.91 -9.01 1.31
CA LYS A 120 -17.32 -8.55 1.23
C LYS A 120 -17.89 -8.64 -0.19
N LEU A 121 -17.05 -8.36 -1.20
CA LEU A 121 -17.44 -8.41 -2.60
C LEU A 121 -17.32 -9.81 -3.23
N GLY A 122 -16.82 -10.80 -2.48
CA GLY A 122 -16.62 -12.16 -2.95
C GLY A 122 -15.59 -12.30 -4.07
N VAL A 123 -14.58 -11.41 -4.14
CA VAL A 123 -13.58 -11.41 -5.22
C VAL A 123 -12.18 -11.73 -4.70
N GLY A 124 -11.48 -12.61 -5.41
CA GLY A 124 -10.05 -12.89 -5.21
C GLY A 124 -9.16 -12.01 -6.09
N GLY A 125 -7.86 -12.25 -6.09
CA GLY A 125 -6.92 -11.50 -6.92
C GLY A 125 -5.44 -11.75 -6.60
N GLU A 126 -4.59 -10.90 -7.16
CA GLU A 126 -3.15 -10.90 -6.84
C GLU A 126 -2.91 -10.25 -5.48
N LEU A 127 -2.22 -10.95 -4.58
CA LEU A 127 -1.85 -10.45 -3.26
C LEU A 127 -0.67 -9.48 -3.37
N LEU A 128 -0.94 -8.17 -3.35
CA LEU A 128 0.10 -7.18 -3.61
C LEU A 128 1.01 -6.98 -2.41
N CYS A 129 0.45 -6.62 -1.27
CA CYS A 129 1.21 -6.31 -0.07
C CYS A 129 0.37 -6.50 1.19
N GLU A 130 1.08 -6.63 2.31
CA GLU A 130 0.52 -6.70 3.65
C GLU A 130 1.02 -5.52 4.47
N VAL A 131 0.14 -5.03 5.35
CA VAL A 131 0.38 -3.85 6.18
C VAL A 131 -0.21 -4.10 7.56
N PHE A 132 0.58 -3.85 8.60
CA PHE A 132 0.13 -3.81 9.99
C PHE A 132 0.98 -2.86 10.82
#